data_AF-A0A1E8UFA7-F1
#
_entry.id   AF-A0A1E8UFA7-F1
#
_cell.length_a   1.000
_cell.length_b   1.000
_cell.length_c   1.000
_cell.angle_alpha   90.00
_cell.angle_beta   90.00
_cell.angle_gamma   90.00
#
_symmetry.space_group_name_H-M   'P 1'
#
loop_
_entity.id
_entity.type
_entity.pdbx_description
1 polymer ?
#
loop_
_entity_poly.entity_id
_entity_poly.type
_entity_poly.pdbx_seq_one_letter_code
_entity_poly.pdbx_strand_id
1 'polypeptide(L)'
;MTRHDLKQLVIMRHGEADFPRDVPDHDRPLVPRGAREAAAAGAWLAENAPPEMILVSPALRTRQTVTWVCHELGERAPTPQLWDSLYNGSDAQLLAAVNHVPESVRTLLVVAHMPGVLDAVLRLASRDSDQDAMMDAAAGFPTAGTAVLEVAGDWALLDGADARLTRFHAPRV
;
A
#
# COMPACT_ATOMS: atom_id res chain seq x y z
N MET A 1 -22.88 6.84 -11.08
CA MET A 1 -21.49 6.86 -11.58
C MET A 1 -21.24 5.55 -12.29
N THR A 2 -20.66 5.59 -13.50
CA THR A 2 -20.28 4.35 -14.16
C THR A 2 -18.99 3.82 -13.51
N ARG A 3 -18.73 2.51 -13.58
CA ARG A 3 -17.56 1.87 -12.96
C ARG A 3 -16.21 2.43 -13.46
N HIS A 4 -16.22 3.22 -14.54
CA HIS A 4 -15.06 3.83 -15.19
C HIS A 4 -14.52 5.10 -14.50
N ASP A 5 -15.26 5.69 -13.56
CA ASP A 5 -14.81 6.89 -12.83
C ASP A 5 -14.14 6.57 -11.49
N LEU A 6 -14.24 5.32 -11.02
CA LEU A 6 -13.67 4.89 -9.75
C LEU A 6 -12.16 4.70 -9.86
N LYS A 7 -11.44 5.25 -8.88
CA LYS A 7 -10.00 5.06 -8.70
C LYS A 7 -9.77 4.00 -7.61
N GLN A 8 -8.62 3.33 -7.66
CA GLN A 8 -8.21 2.35 -6.67
C GLN A 8 -6.99 2.88 -5.91
N LEU A 9 -7.14 3.02 -4.60
CA LEU A 9 -6.04 3.25 -3.68
C LEU A 9 -5.65 1.93 -3.04
N VAL A 10 -4.42 1.51 -3.26
CA VAL A 10 -3.84 0.32 -2.65
C VAL A 10 -2.84 0.77 -1.59
N ILE A 11 -3.05 0.35 -0.34
CA ILE A 11 -2.13 0.62 0.77
C ILE A 11 -1.54 -0.69 1.23
N MET A 12 -0.22 -0.80 1.18
CA MET A 12 0.53 -2.00 1.50
C MET A 12 1.56 -1.72 2.60
N ARG A 13 1.61 -2.61 3.61
CA ARG A 13 2.71 -2.65 4.57
C ARG A 13 3.91 -3.34 3.91
N HIS A 14 5.13 -2.88 4.18
CA HIS A 14 6.32 -3.61 3.74
C HIS A 14 6.34 -5.09 4.19
N GLY A 15 7.07 -5.94 3.46
CA GLY A 15 7.31 -7.33 3.84
C GLY A 15 8.16 -7.47 5.11
N GLU A 16 8.22 -8.65 5.70
CA GLU A 16 8.97 -8.87 6.95
C GLU A 16 10.45 -8.44 6.85
N ALA A 17 10.90 -7.62 7.81
CA ALA A 17 12.23 -7.02 7.83
C ALA A 17 13.08 -7.59 8.95
N ASP A 18 14.37 -7.77 8.68
CA ASP A 18 15.36 -8.26 9.62
C ASP A 18 15.69 -7.19 10.68
N PHE A 19 16.36 -7.58 11.75
CA PHE A 19 16.91 -6.69 12.78
C PHE A 19 18.40 -7.02 13.03
N PRO A 20 19.30 -6.76 12.06
CA PRO A 20 20.72 -6.99 12.27
C PRO A 20 21.27 -6.04 13.34
N ARG A 21 22.30 -6.49 14.06
CA ARG A 21 23.03 -5.61 14.98
C ARG A 21 23.74 -4.50 14.21
N ASP A 22 23.77 -3.31 14.81
CA ASP A 22 24.50 -2.13 14.30
C ASP A 22 24.03 -1.61 12.92
N VAL A 23 22.81 -1.98 12.50
CA VAL A 23 22.18 -1.45 11.28
C VAL A 23 21.10 -0.42 11.67
N PRO A 24 21.16 0.83 11.16
CA PRO A 24 20.11 1.82 11.38
C PRO A 24 18.74 1.34 10.91
N ASP A 25 17.64 1.76 11.56
CA ASP A 25 16.30 1.26 11.20
C ASP A 25 15.98 1.42 9.72
N HIS A 26 16.33 2.58 9.16
CA HIS A 26 16.12 2.92 7.76
C HIS A 26 16.75 1.90 6.79
N ASP A 27 17.88 1.29 7.18
CA ASP A 27 18.70 0.41 6.34
C ASP A 27 18.48 -1.07 6.66
N ARG A 28 17.48 -1.40 7.48
CA ARG A 28 17.11 -2.79 7.76
C ARG A 28 16.60 -3.47 6.49
N PRO A 29 17.18 -4.62 6.09
CA PRO A 29 16.75 -5.36 4.91
C PRO A 29 15.52 -6.23 5.20
N LEU A 30 14.89 -6.75 4.16
CA LEU A 30 13.92 -7.85 4.26
C LEU A 30 14.62 -9.14 4.70
N VAL A 31 13.89 -9.97 5.45
CA VAL A 31 14.24 -11.40 5.59
C VAL A 31 13.79 -12.18 4.35
N PRO A 32 14.31 -13.40 4.09
CA PRO A 32 13.89 -14.22 2.95
C PRO A 32 12.38 -14.48 2.91
N ARG A 33 11.72 -14.56 4.07
CA ARG A 33 10.26 -14.66 4.15
C ARG A 33 9.57 -13.40 3.65
N GLY A 34 10.01 -12.22 4.11
CA GLY A 34 9.48 -10.93 3.65
C GLY A 34 9.62 -10.71 2.14
N ALA A 35 10.68 -11.24 1.53
CA ALA A 35 10.83 -11.27 0.07
C ALA A 35 9.74 -12.13 -0.60
N ARG A 36 9.47 -13.33 -0.08
CA ARG A 36 8.38 -14.20 -0.60
C ARG A 36 7.00 -13.58 -0.38
N GLU A 37 6.77 -12.93 0.77
CA GLU A 37 5.52 -12.22 1.07
C GLU A 37 5.29 -11.09 0.05
N ALA A 38 6.32 -10.30 -0.22
CA ALA A 38 6.27 -9.21 -1.20
C ALA A 38 6.01 -9.73 -2.62
N ALA A 39 6.64 -10.83 -3.03
CA ALA A 39 6.36 -11.47 -4.32
C ALA A 39 4.91 -11.98 -4.38
N ALA A 40 4.43 -12.69 -3.36
CA ALA A 40 3.04 -13.16 -3.33
C ALA A 40 2.01 -12.02 -3.41
N ALA A 41 2.27 -10.89 -2.72
CA ALA A 41 1.45 -9.69 -2.84
C ALA A 41 1.52 -9.09 -4.26
N GLY A 42 2.70 -9.07 -4.88
CA GLY A 42 2.89 -8.61 -6.26
C GLY A 42 2.09 -9.43 -7.28
N ALA A 43 2.14 -10.76 -7.19
CA ALA A 43 1.35 -11.65 -8.03
C ALA A 43 -0.16 -11.41 -7.85
N TRP A 44 -0.60 -11.25 -6.59
CA TRP A 44 -2.00 -10.92 -6.30
C TRP A 44 -2.41 -9.56 -6.89
N LEU A 45 -1.57 -8.53 -6.78
CA LEU A 45 -1.82 -7.21 -7.36
C LEU A 45 -1.92 -7.25 -8.89
N ALA A 46 -1.08 -8.05 -9.55
CA ALA A 46 -1.07 -8.20 -11.00
C ALA A 46 -2.43 -8.66 -11.57
N GLU A 47 -3.21 -9.39 -10.77
CA GLU A 47 -4.53 -9.93 -11.12
C GLU A 47 -5.69 -9.07 -10.60
N ASN A 48 -5.53 -8.39 -9.46
CA ASN A 48 -6.64 -7.77 -8.73
C ASN A 48 -6.65 -6.24 -8.75
N ALA A 49 -5.48 -5.60 -8.72
CA ALA A 49 -5.34 -4.15 -8.65
C ALA A 49 -3.96 -3.71 -9.19
N PRO A 50 -3.68 -3.89 -10.49
CA PRO A 50 -2.39 -3.56 -11.07
C PRO A 50 -2.15 -2.04 -10.99
N PRO A 51 -1.08 -1.58 -10.33
CA PRO A 51 -0.85 -0.14 -10.13
C PRO A 51 -0.36 0.54 -11.40
N GLU A 52 -0.84 1.76 -11.62
CA GLU A 52 -0.34 2.70 -12.64
C GLU A 52 0.74 3.61 -12.08
N MET A 53 0.75 3.81 -10.76
CA MET A 53 1.77 4.57 -10.03
C MET A 53 2.06 3.91 -8.69
N ILE A 54 3.32 3.98 -8.25
CA ILE A 54 3.76 3.47 -6.95
C ILE A 54 4.48 4.58 -6.19
N LEU A 55 4.00 4.89 -4.98
CA LEU A 55 4.71 5.66 -3.98
C LEU A 55 5.28 4.73 -2.92
N VAL A 56 6.52 4.94 -2.52
CA VAL A 56 7.21 4.03 -1.60
C VAL A 56 8.08 4.81 -0.63
N SER A 57 8.09 4.40 0.64
CA SER A 57 9.03 4.97 1.61
C SER A 57 10.49 4.72 1.21
N PRO A 58 11.43 5.63 1.52
CA PRO A 58 12.84 5.46 1.18
C PRO A 58 13.58 4.34 1.94
N ALA A 59 12.97 3.78 2.99
CA ALA A 59 13.60 2.69 3.77
C ALA A 59 13.93 1.47 2.91
N LEU A 60 15.01 0.77 3.27
CA LEU A 60 15.51 -0.36 2.49
C LEU A 60 14.46 -1.47 2.35
N ARG A 61 13.78 -1.85 3.44
CA ARG A 61 12.72 -2.86 3.44
C ARG A 61 11.54 -2.53 2.53
N THR A 62 11.11 -1.26 2.44
CA THR A 62 10.01 -0.84 1.55
C THR A 62 10.46 -0.89 0.10
N ARG A 63 11.70 -0.46 -0.18
CA ARG A 63 12.31 -0.54 -1.52
C ARG A 63 12.49 -1.98 -2.00
N GLN A 64 12.96 -2.87 -1.13
CA GLN A 64 13.08 -4.29 -1.46
C GLN A 64 11.71 -4.94 -1.64
N THR A 65 10.71 -4.55 -0.84
CA THR A 65 9.32 -5.02 -1.03
C THR A 65 8.83 -4.66 -2.43
N VAL A 66 8.98 -3.39 -2.84
CA VAL A 66 8.51 -2.96 -4.16
C VAL A 66 9.33 -3.61 -5.29
N THR A 67 10.61 -3.93 -5.10
CA THR A 67 11.38 -4.70 -6.09
C THR A 67 10.73 -6.05 -6.40
N TRP A 68 10.31 -6.79 -5.38
CA TRP A 68 9.62 -8.08 -5.58
C TRP A 68 8.21 -7.90 -6.15
N VAL A 69 7.49 -6.85 -5.73
CA VAL A 69 6.19 -6.53 -6.34
C VAL A 69 6.33 -6.22 -7.84
N CYS A 70 7.28 -5.37 -8.22
CA CYS A 70 7.55 -5.02 -9.62
C CYS A 70 7.99 -6.22 -10.45
N HIS A 71 8.76 -7.15 -9.85
CA HIS A 71 9.14 -8.40 -10.52
C HIS A 71 7.90 -9.18 -11.00
N GLU A 72 6.89 -9.34 -10.15
CA GLU A 72 5.65 -10.04 -10.51
C GLU A 72 4.72 -9.25 -11.43
N LEU A 73 4.75 -7.91 -11.37
CA LEU A 73 4.02 -7.06 -12.31
C LEU A 73 4.60 -7.13 -13.74
N GLY A 74 5.88 -7.48 -13.88
CA GLY A 74 6.58 -7.61 -15.16
C GLY A 74 6.67 -6.28 -15.91
N GLU A 75 6.44 -6.31 -17.23
CA GLU A 75 6.50 -5.12 -18.10
C GLU A 75 5.47 -4.04 -17.74
N ARG A 76 4.44 -4.39 -16.95
CA ARG A 76 3.42 -3.45 -16.48
C ARG A 76 3.84 -2.67 -15.23
N ALA A 77 4.99 -2.99 -14.63
CA ALA A 77 5.46 -2.35 -13.41
C ALA A 77 5.80 -0.86 -13.66
N PRO A 78 5.10 0.10 -13.02
CA PRO A 78 5.53 1.48 -13.07
C PRO A 78 6.82 1.67 -12.26
N THR A 79 7.59 2.71 -12.59
CA THR A 79 8.79 3.06 -11.81
C THR A 79 8.37 3.56 -10.42
N PRO A 80 8.85 2.94 -9.31
CA PRO A 80 8.51 3.40 -7.97
C PRO A 80 9.09 4.79 -7.69
N GLN A 81 8.28 5.66 -7.09
CA GLN A 81 8.69 7.00 -6.67
C GLN A 81 8.91 7.02 -5.16
N LEU A 82 10.11 7.39 -4.74
CA LEU A 82 10.43 7.55 -3.33
C LEU A 82 9.71 8.79 -2.78
N TRP A 83 9.08 8.65 -1.62
CA TRP A 83 8.40 9.75 -0.95
C TRP A 83 8.78 9.77 0.53
N ASP A 84 9.56 10.77 0.93
CA ASP A 84 10.23 10.79 2.24
C ASP A 84 9.25 10.74 3.42
N SER A 85 8.11 11.44 3.31
CA SER A 85 7.10 11.45 4.39
C SER A 85 6.42 10.11 4.63
N LEU A 86 6.65 9.10 3.78
CA LEU A 86 6.15 7.75 4.01
C LEU A 86 7.02 6.95 4.99
N TYR A 87 8.26 7.37 5.30
CA TYR A 87 9.07 6.71 6.32
C TYR A 87 8.61 7.12 7.71
N ASN A 88 8.05 6.16 8.47
CA ASN A 88 7.38 6.40 9.76
C ASN A 88 6.31 7.51 9.69
N GLY A 89 5.66 7.65 8.52
CA GLY A 89 4.61 8.64 8.30
C GLY A 89 3.32 8.29 9.04
N SER A 90 2.64 9.32 9.54
CA SER A 90 1.26 9.19 10.02
C SER A 90 0.27 8.97 8.88
N ASP A 91 -0.96 8.59 9.20
CA ASP A 91 -2.09 8.58 8.27
C ASP A 91 -2.21 9.91 7.51
N ALA A 92 -2.10 11.05 8.19
CA ALA A 92 -2.17 12.37 7.57
C ALA A 92 -1.03 12.62 6.56
N GLN A 93 0.17 12.12 6.84
CA GLN A 93 1.30 12.23 5.92
C GLN A 93 1.17 11.28 4.72
N LEU A 94 0.59 10.10 4.92
CA LEU A 94 0.22 9.19 3.83
C LEU A 94 -0.85 9.82 2.93
N LEU A 95 -1.94 10.33 3.50
CA LEU A 95 -2.99 11.03 2.76
C LEU A 95 -2.42 12.24 2.02
N ALA A 96 -1.59 13.05 2.66
CA ALA A 96 -0.93 14.17 1.99
C ALA A 96 -0.14 13.71 0.75
N ALA A 97 0.57 12.58 0.81
CA ALA A 97 1.27 12.02 -0.36
C ALA A 97 0.28 11.57 -1.45
N VAL A 98 -0.82 10.91 -1.08
CA VAL A 98 -1.89 10.51 -2.01
C VAL A 98 -2.50 11.73 -2.70
N ASN A 99 -2.76 12.82 -1.96
CA ASN A 99 -3.40 14.03 -2.48
C ASN A 99 -2.53 14.79 -3.50
N HIS A 100 -1.24 14.46 -3.64
CA HIS A 100 -0.36 15.02 -4.68
C HIS A 100 -0.35 14.19 -5.98
N VAL A 101 -1.06 13.07 -6.02
CA VAL A 101 -1.06 12.16 -7.17
C VAL A 101 -1.88 12.77 -8.31
N PRO A 102 -1.40 12.73 -9.57
CA PRO A 102 -2.17 13.24 -10.69
C PRO A 102 -3.53 12.53 -10.82
N GLU A 103 -4.59 13.30 -11.06
CA GLU A 103 -5.96 12.74 -11.18
C GLU A 103 -6.14 11.77 -12.35
N SER A 104 -5.19 11.75 -13.30
CA SER A 104 -5.13 10.77 -14.38
C SER A 104 -4.76 9.35 -13.91
N VAL A 105 -4.13 9.21 -12.74
CA VAL A 105 -3.78 7.91 -12.15
C VAL A 105 -5.04 7.25 -11.61
N ARG A 106 -5.39 6.08 -12.14
CA ARG A 106 -6.56 5.31 -11.73
C ARG A 106 -6.25 4.30 -10.64
N THR A 107 -5.04 3.72 -10.61
CA THR A 107 -4.63 2.78 -9.55
C THR A 107 -3.30 3.21 -8.95
N LEU A 108 -3.33 3.59 -7.68
CA LEU A 108 -2.17 4.00 -6.90
C LEU A 108 -1.81 2.92 -5.89
N LEU A 109 -0.54 2.52 -5.84
CA LEU A 109 0.00 1.72 -4.74
C LEU A 109 0.89 2.57 -3.83
N VAL A 110 0.65 2.52 -2.52
CA VAL A 110 1.47 3.12 -1.47
C VAL A 110 2.08 2.02 -0.62
N VAL A 111 3.42 1.95 -0.56
CA VAL A 111 4.14 0.97 0.28
C VAL A 111 4.83 1.67 1.45
N ALA A 112 4.34 1.44 2.67
CA ALA A 112 4.76 2.14 3.89
C ALA A 112 4.79 1.24 5.14
N HIS A 113 4.68 1.83 6.33
CA HIS A 113 4.94 1.19 7.64
C HIS A 113 3.72 1.19 8.54
N MET A 114 3.74 0.31 9.54
CA MET A 114 2.84 0.41 10.69
C MET A 114 3.27 1.53 11.64
N PRO A 115 2.34 2.19 12.36
CA PRO A 115 0.89 2.00 12.27
C PRO A 115 0.23 2.76 11.10
N GLY A 116 0.95 3.68 10.45
CA GLY A 116 0.39 4.63 9.48
C GLY A 116 -0.42 4.00 8.34
N VAL A 117 -0.05 2.82 7.84
CA VAL A 117 -0.84 2.10 6.82
C VAL A 117 -2.22 1.67 7.31
N LEU A 118 -2.32 1.15 8.54
CA LEU A 118 -3.59 0.76 9.14
C LEU A 118 -4.42 2.02 9.44
N ASP A 119 -3.80 3.02 10.06
CA ASP A 119 -4.49 4.26 10.43
C ASP A 119 -5.06 4.98 9.19
N ALA A 120 -4.31 5.03 8.08
CA ALA A 120 -4.78 5.59 6.81
C ALA A 120 -5.97 4.80 6.24
N VAL A 121 -5.91 3.46 6.26
CA VAL A 121 -7.02 2.61 5.80
C VAL A 121 -8.27 2.85 6.65
N LEU A 122 -8.14 2.85 7.98
CA LEU A 122 -9.27 3.07 8.89
C LEU A 122 -9.85 4.48 8.75
N ARG A 123 -9.01 5.50 8.55
CA ARG A 123 -9.45 6.88 8.34
C ARG A 123 -10.23 7.05 7.04
N LEU A 124 -9.78 6.42 5.95
CA LEU A 124 -10.41 6.55 4.63
C LEU A 124 -11.65 5.67 4.47
N ALA A 125 -11.74 4.57 5.22
CA ALA A 125 -12.85 3.62 5.12
C ALA A 125 -14.19 4.29 5.46
N SER A 126 -15.05 4.34 4.45
CA SER A 126 -16.45 4.77 4.55
C SER A 126 -17.33 3.67 5.16
N ARG A 127 -18.56 4.03 5.50
CA ARG A 127 -19.57 3.10 6.05
C ARG A 127 -20.00 2.01 5.06
N ASP A 128 -19.73 2.19 3.77
CA ASP A 128 -20.07 1.24 2.72
C ASP A 128 -18.96 0.17 2.50
N SER A 129 -17.91 0.20 3.32
CA SER A 129 -16.80 -0.75 3.27
C SER A 129 -17.24 -2.19 3.51
N ASP A 130 -16.57 -3.12 2.84
CA ASP A 130 -16.74 -4.55 3.03
C ASP A 130 -16.35 -4.94 4.47
N GLN A 131 -17.26 -5.63 5.16
CA GLN A 131 -17.11 -5.93 6.59
C GLN A 131 -15.99 -6.93 6.85
N ASP A 132 -15.83 -7.94 5.99
CA ASP A 132 -14.79 -8.96 6.13
C ASP A 132 -13.42 -8.33 5.89
N ALA A 133 -13.28 -7.53 4.83
CA ALA A 133 -12.05 -6.78 4.56
C ALA A 133 -11.67 -5.85 5.72
N MET A 134 -12.66 -5.19 6.34
CA MET A 134 -12.43 -4.31 7.50
C MET A 134 -11.98 -5.09 8.73
N MET A 135 -12.63 -6.23 9.04
CA MET A 135 -12.23 -7.10 10.14
C MET A 135 -10.81 -7.64 9.94
N ASP A 136 -10.48 -8.10 8.73
CA ASP A 136 -9.16 -8.64 8.42
C ASP A 136 -8.06 -7.58 8.52
N ALA A 137 -8.31 -6.36 8.03
CA ALA A 137 -7.35 -5.25 8.16
C ALA A 137 -7.12 -4.89 9.63
N ALA A 138 -8.21 -4.79 10.41
CA ALA A 138 -8.16 -4.48 11.83
C ALA A 138 -7.55 -5.59 12.70
N ALA A 139 -7.46 -6.83 12.18
CA ALA A 139 -6.84 -7.97 12.86
C ALA A 139 -5.31 -7.90 12.98
N GLY A 140 -4.69 -6.77 12.61
CA GLY A 140 -3.29 -6.46 12.92
C GLY A 140 -2.39 -6.13 11.71
N PHE A 141 -2.96 -6.03 10.51
CA PHE A 141 -2.28 -5.59 9.28
C PHE A 141 -0.86 -6.18 9.13
N PRO A 142 -0.74 -7.50 8.87
CA PRO A 142 0.55 -8.19 8.83
C PRO A 142 1.48 -7.64 7.75
N THR A 143 2.75 -8.06 7.77
CA THR A 143 3.74 -7.74 6.73
C THR A 143 3.22 -8.14 5.36
N ALA A 144 3.48 -7.29 4.35
CA ALA A 144 2.89 -7.38 3.02
C ALA A 144 1.34 -7.39 2.95
N GLY A 145 0.66 -7.12 4.08
CA GLY A 145 -0.77 -6.85 4.12
C GLY A 145 -1.12 -5.72 3.16
N THR A 146 -2.17 -5.92 2.37
CA THR A 146 -2.52 -5.07 1.24
C THR A 146 -4.01 -4.78 1.26
N ALA A 147 -4.38 -3.52 1.47
CA ALA A 147 -5.75 -3.04 1.45
C ALA A 147 -6.05 -2.37 0.11
N VAL A 148 -7.22 -2.64 -0.47
CA VAL A 148 -7.70 -1.99 -1.71
C VAL A 148 -8.96 -1.19 -1.39
N LEU A 149 -8.86 0.13 -1.54
CA LEU A 149 -9.97 1.05 -1.39
C LEU A 149 -10.40 1.58 -2.75
N GLU A 150 -11.71 1.70 -2.97
CA GLU A 150 -12.29 2.38 -4.12
C GLU A 150 -12.62 3.83 -3.75
N VAL A 151 -12.14 4.76 -4.58
CA VAL A 151 -12.29 6.21 -4.42
C VAL A 151 -13.15 6.74 -5.56
N ALA A 152 -14.22 7.44 -5.20
CA ALA A 152 -15.16 8.03 -6.16
C ALA A 152 -14.77 9.44 -6.61
N GLY A 153 -13.92 10.13 -5.83
CA GLY A 153 -13.56 11.54 -6.02
C GLY A 153 -12.12 11.76 -6.50
N ASP A 154 -11.67 13.00 -6.27
CA ASP A 154 -10.32 13.45 -6.60
C ASP A 154 -9.34 13.06 -5.50
N TRP A 155 -8.12 12.67 -5.89
CA TRP A 155 -7.04 12.38 -4.95
C TRP A 155 -6.80 13.57 -4.03
N ALA A 156 -6.80 14.77 -4.59
CA ALA A 156 -6.55 16.01 -3.87
C ALA A 156 -7.53 16.29 -2.71
N LEU A 157 -8.72 15.67 -2.73
CA LEU A 157 -9.81 15.94 -1.78
C LEU A 157 -9.97 14.87 -0.69
N LEU A 158 -9.16 13.82 -0.69
CA LEU A 158 -9.25 12.78 0.34
C LEU A 158 -8.86 13.34 1.72
N ASP A 159 -9.76 13.22 2.70
CA ASP A 159 -9.52 13.68 4.08
C ASP A 159 -10.12 12.77 5.17
N GLY A 160 -11.05 11.87 4.83
CA GLY A 160 -11.59 10.84 5.72
C GLY A 160 -12.97 10.31 5.29
N ALA A 161 -13.21 9.00 5.48
CA ALA A 161 -14.45 8.31 5.10
C ALA A 161 -14.86 8.46 3.61
N ASP A 162 -13.91 8.78 2.74
CA ASP A 162 -14.12 9.06 1.30
C ASP A 162 -14.00 7.81 0.41
N ALA A 163 -13.55 6.68 0.95
CA ALA A 163 -13.20 5.51 0.18
C ALA A 163 -13.88 4.25 0.71
N ARG A 164 -14.27 3.34 -0.18
CA ARG A 164 -14.81 2.04 0.22
C ARG A 164 -13.67 1.02 0.29
N LEU A 165 -13.35 0.49 1.46
CA LEU A 165 -12.46 -0.67 1.55
C LEU A 165 -13.19 -1.87 0.95
N THR A 166 -12.65 -2.43 -0.13
CA THR A 166 -13.30 -3.52 -0.87
C THR A 166 -12.60 -4.86 -0.68
N ARG A 167 -11.29 -4.85 -0.41
CA ARG A 167 -10.49 -6.05 -0.23
C ARG A 167 -9.38 -5.81 0.76
N PHE A 168 -9.06 -6.85 1.52
CA PHE A 168 -7.82 -6.97 2.24
C PHE A 168 -7.15 -8.30 1.86
N HIS A 169 -5.87 -8.26 1.57
CA HIS A 169 -5.07 -9.42 1.23
C HIS A 169 -3.86 -9.52 2.16
N ALA A 170 -3.65 -10.69 2.74
CA ALA A 170 -2.46 -11.04 3.50
C ALA A 170 -1.81 -12.29 2.89
N PRO A 171 -0.53 -12.22 2.47
CA PRO A 171 0.18 -13.39 1.96
C PRO A 171 0.25 -14.52 2.99
N ARG A 172 0.15 -15.76 2.53
CA ARG A 172 0.29 -16.98 3.35
C ARG A 172 1.48 -17.79 2.83
N VAL A 173 2.70 -17.37 3.20
CA VAL A 173 3.99 -17.94 2.72
C VAL A 173 5.05 -18.06 3.82
#